data_AF-A0ABD5F2F3-F1
#
_entry.id   AF-A0ABD5F2F3-F1
#
_cell.length_a   1.000
_cell.length_b   1.000
_cell.length_c   1.000
_cell.angle_alpha   90.00
_cell.angle_beta   90.00
_cell.angle_gamma   90.00
#
_symmetry.space_group_name_H-M   'P 1'
#
loop_
_entity.id
_entity.type
_entity.pdbx_description
1 polymer ?
#
loop_
_entity_poly.entity_id
_entity_poly.type
_entity_poly.pdbx_seq_one_letter_code
_entity_poly.pdbx_strand_id
1 'polypeptide(L)'
;GRQLLDLAAEVFQKPGIDRYHREVEARRAPGTQAVAAGVVYAATGVPVRQAVAADLFAFCASFAGAALRLRLTDHRLAQVLLRRTAPVIEETTDRALARGLGDLGATTFAADVMSARHERAEARLFAS
;
A
#
# COMPACT_ATOMS: atom_id res chain seq x y z
N GLY A 1 6.39 -1.81 -5.71
CA GLY A 1 5.67 -2.71 -6.62
C GLY A 1 6.61 -3.70 -7.26
N ARG A 2 7.53 -3.23 -8.11
CA ARG A 2 8.58 -4.08 -8.71
C ARG A 2 9.35 -4.94 -7.71
N GLN A 3 9.90 -4.35 -6.65
CA GLN A 3 10.61 -5.10 -5.60
C GLN A 3 9.73 -6.15 -4.90
N LEU A 4 8.43 -5.87 -4.70
CA LEU A 4 7.50 -6.84 -4.13
C LEU A 4 7.30 -8.03 -5.09
N LEU A 5 7.15 -7.77 -6.39
CA LEU A 5 6.97 -8.84 -7.38
C LEU A 5 8.22 -9.70 -7.53
N ASP A 6 9.39 -9.07 -7.55
CA ASP A 6 10.68 -9.75 -7.63
C ASP A 6 10.84 -10.74 -6.47
N LEU A 7 10.69 -10.25 -5.24
CA LEU A 7 10.73 -11.10 -4.04
C LEU A 7 9.61 -12.15 -4.02
N ALA A 8 8.38 -11.79 -4.42
CA ALA A 8 7.25 -12.71 -4.39
C ALA A 8 7.37 -13.83 -5.44
N ALA A 9 7.98 -13.56 -6.60
CA ALA A 9 8.26 -14.56 -7.62
C ALA A 9 9.23 -15.61 -7.07
N GLU A 10 10.29 -15.16 -6.38
CA GLU A 10 11.26 -16.05 -5.73
C GLU A 10 10.62 -16.87 -4.59
N VAL A 11 9.86 -16.23 -3.70
CA VAL A 11 9.32 -16.85 -2.48
C VAL A 11 8.16 -17.79 -2.77
N PHE A 12 7.19 -17.38 -3.58
CA PHE A 12 5.94 -18.13 -3.75
C PHE A 12 5.90 -19.01 -5.00
N GLN A 13 6.73 -18.72 -6.01
CA GLN A 13 6.85 -19.50 -7.24
C GLN A 13 5.47 -19.80 -7.89
N LYS A 14 4.59 -18.79 -7.94
CA LYS A 14 3.23 -18.92 -8.48
C LYS A 14 3.17 -18.37 -9.92
N PRO A 15 2.58 -19.12 -10.88
CA PRO A 15 2.48 -18.66 -12.27
C PRO A 15 1.80 -17.30 -12.45
N GLY A 16 0.85 -16.94 -11.58
CA GLY A 16 0.17 -15.65 -11.61
C GLY A 16 1.11 -14.46 -11.31
N ILE A 17 2.06 -14.66 -10.40
CA ILE A 17 3.07 -13.65 -10.03
C ILE A 17 4.07 -13.52 -11.17
N ASP A 18 4.63 -14.64 -11.66
CA ASP A 18 5.61 -14.65 -12.75
C ASP A 18 5.07 -14.00 -14.02
N ARG A 19 3.80 -14.27 -14.34
CA ARG A 19 3.12 -13.67 -15.50
C ARG A 19 3.09 -12.15 -15.38
N TYR A 20 2.63 -11.60 -14.25
CA TYR A 20 2.55 -10.15 -14.09
C TYR A 20 3.94 -9.51 -13.96
N HIS A 21 4.89 -10.20 -13.32
CA HIS A 21 6.28 -9.75 -13.25
C HIS A 21 6.87 -9.52 -14.64
N ARG A 22 6.70 -10.48 -15.57
CA ARG A 22 7.13 -10.34 -16.97
C ARG A 22 6.47 -9.16 -17.69
N GLU A 23 5.19 -8.87 -17.42
CA GLU A 23 4.52 -7.70 -18.00
C GLU A 23 5.14 -6.39 -17.52
N VAL A 24 5.56 -6.33 -16.25
CA VAL A 24 6.22 -5.17 -15.66
C VAL A 24 7.66 -5.02 -16.17
N GLU A 25 8.42 -6.12 -16.26
CA GLU A 25 9.77 -6.13 -16.83
C GLU A 25 9.79 -5.68 -18.29
N ALA A 26 8.82 -6.17 -19.07
CA ALA A 26 8.63 -5.76 -20.46
C ALA A 26 8.02 -4.36 -20.62
N ARG A 27 7.82 -3.62 -19.52
CA ARG A 27 7.25 -2.27 -19.48
C ARG A 27 5.85 -2.14 -20.09
N ARG A 28 5.09 -3.24 -20.15
CA ARG A 28 3.68 -3.25 -20.58
C ARG A 28 2.71 -2.92 -19.43
N ALA A 29 3.19 -3.02 -18.19
CA ALA A 29 2.48 -2.56 -16.99
C ALA A 29 3.41 -1.72 -16.10
N PRO A 30 2.89 -0.73 -15.35
CA PRO A 30 3.71 0.16 -14.53
C PRO A 30 4.36 -0.54 -13.32
N GLY A 31 3.71 -1.59 -12.79
CA GLY A 31 4.18 -2.32 -11.60
C GLY A 31 4.00 -1.54 -10.29
N THR A 32 2.86 -0.83 -10.16
CA THR A 32 2.52 -0.08 -8.93
C THR A 32 2.33 -1.01 -7.74
N GLN A 33 2.57 -0.50 -6.52
CA GLN A 33 2.54 -1.33 -5.31
C GLN A 33 1.20 -2.03 -5.08
N ALA A 34 0.08 -1.32 -5.20
CA ALA A 34 -1.25 -1.89 -4.95
C ALA A 34 -1.60 -3.03 -5.92
N VAL A 35 -1.29 -2.87 -7.21
CA VAL A 35 -1.56 -3.91 -8.22
C VAL A 35 -0.64 -5.12 -8.01
N ALA A 36 0.65 -4.89 -7.73
CA ALA A 36 1.58 -5.95 -7.39
C ALA A 36 1.12 -6.76 -6.16
N ALA A 37 0.73 -6.09 -5.08
CA ALA A 37 0.22 -6.74 -3.88
C ALA A 37 -1.06 -7.54 -4.17
N GLY A 38 -2.01 -6.97 -4.91
CA GLY A 38 -3.23 -7.66 -5.32
C GLY A 38 -2.96 -8.95 -6.13
N VAL A 39 -2.01 -8.91 -7.05
CA VAL A 39 -1.58 -10.10 -7.81
C VAL A 39 -1.00 -11.18 -6.89
N VAL A 40 -0.14 -10.79 -5.93
CA VAL A 40 0.45 -11.72 -4.97
C VAL A 40 -0.64 -12.34 -4.10
N TYR A 41 -1.51 -11.53 -3.48
CA TYR A 41 -2.61 -12.02 -2.66
C TYR A 41 -3.52 -13.02 -3.40
N ALA A 42 -3.89 -12.69 -4.64
CA ALA A 42 -4.71 -13.56 -5.46
C ALA A 42 -3.99 -14.88 -5.80
N ALA A 43 -2.71 -14.81 -6.17
CA ALA A 43 -1.91 -15.99 -6.50
C ALA A 43 -1.66 -16.91 -5.29
N THR A 44 -1.67 -16.36 -4.07
CA THR A 44 -1.52 -17.11 -2.82
C THR A 44 -2.85 -17.50 -2.16
N GLY A 45 -3.99 -17.16 -2.76
CA GLY A 45 -5.31 -17.55 -2.26
C GLY A 45 -5.79 -16.78 -1.02
N VAL A 46 -5.26 -15.57 -0.77
CA VAL A 46 -5.76 -14.71 0.31
C VAL A 46 -7.13 -14.16 -0.11
N PRO A 47 -8.20 -14.31 0.69
CA PRO A 47 -9.49 -13.81 0.27
C PRO A 47 -9.50 -12.28 0.23
N VAL A 48 -10.24 -11.72 -0.73
CA VAL A 48 -10.13 -10.30 -1.12
C VAL A 48 -10.35 -9.33 0.03
N ARG A 49 -11.29 -9.62 0.94
CA ARG A 49 -11.56 -8.76 2.10
C ARG A 49 -10.35 -8.68 3.03
N GLN A 50 -9.70 -9.83 3.30
CA GLN A 50 -8.49 -9.89 4.11
C GLN A 50 -7.32 -9.20 3.41
N ALA A 51 -7.18 -9.37 2.09
CA ALA A 51 -6.13 -8.71 1.32
C ALA A 51 -6.22 -7.19 1.42
N VAL A 52 -7.42 -6.63 1.21
CA VAL A 52 -7.67 -5.18 1.29
C VAL A 52 -7.45 -4.67 2.72
N ALA A 53 -8.03 -5.33 3.72
CA ALA A 53 -7.89 -4.91 5.11
C ALA A 53 -6.42 -4.96 5.59
N ALA A 54 -5.67 -6.00 5.18
CA ALA A 54 -4.25 -6.13 5.52
C ALA A 54 -3.40 -5.04 4.86
N ASP A 55 -3.64 -4.72 3.59
CA ASP A 55 -2.89 -3.69 2.87
C ASP A 55 -3.18 -2.28 3.44
N LEU A 56 -4.45 -2.00 3.78
CA LEU A 56 -4.84 -0.77 4.48
C LEU A 56 -4.20 -0.66 5.87
N PHE A 57 -4.17 -1.75 6.64
CA PHE A 57 -3.48 -1.78 7.93
C PHE A 57 -1.97 -1.55 7.77
N ALA A 58 -1.32 -2.22 6.81
CA ALA A 58 0.10 -2.05 6.53
C ALA A 58 0.42 -0.59 6.14
N PHE A 59 -0.46 0.04 5.35
CA PHE A 59 -0.37 1.47 5.04
C PHE A 59 -0.42 2.32 6.32
N CYS A 60 -1.43 2.15 7.19
CA CYS A 60 -1.50 2.88 8.45
C CYS A 60 -0.30 2.63 9.38
N ALA A 61 0.17 1.38 9.46
CA ALA A 61 1.35 1.01 10.24
C ALA A 61 2.62 1.70 9.74
N SER A 62 2.75 1.88 8.42
CA SER A 62 3.88 2.62 7.83
C SER A 62 3.91 4.08 8.28
N PHE A 63 2.75 4.75 8.35
CA PHE A 63 2.64 6.13 8.86
C PHE A 63 2.92 6.24 10.35
N ALA A 64 2.42 5.29 11.16
CA ALA A 64 2.78 5.22 12.58
C ALA A 64 4.30 5.03 12.76
N GLY A 65 4.93 4.19 11.93
CA GLY A 65 6.38 4.00 11.88
C GLY A 65 7.14 5.26 11.45
N ALA A 66 6.61 6.03 10.51
CA ALA A 66 7.18 7.32 10.11
C ALA A 66 7.11 8.35 11.25
N ALA A 67 5.96 8.44 11.94
CA ALA A 67 5.77 9.33 13.08
C ALA A 67 6.75 9.02 14.23
N LEU A 68 7.03 7.73 14.49
CA LEU A 68 8.05 7.31 15.45
C LEU A 68 9.45 7.82 15.08
N ARG A 69 9.87 7.63 13.82
CA ARG A 69 11.20 8.07 13.33
C ARG A 69 11.34 9.59 13.31
N LEU A 70 10.24 10.30 13.12
CA LEU A 70 10.17 11.77 13.22
C LEU A 70 10.05 12.26 14.67
N ARG A 71 9.96 11.35 15.66
CA ARG A 71 9.76 11.66 17.09
C ARG A 71 8.47 12.46 17.36
N LEU A 72 7.44 12.24 16.55
CA LEU A 72 6.10 12.84 16.73
C LEU A 72 5.19 12.04 17.66
N THR A 73 5.58 10.80 17.98
CA THR A 73 4.85 9.89 18.87
C THR A 73 5.84 8.94 19.55
N ASP A 74 5.40 8.25 20.60
CA ASP A 74 6.09 7.09 21.16
C ASP A 74 5.43 5.77 20.72
N HIS A 75 6.04 4.63 21.08
CA HIS A 75 5.55 3.31 20.71
C HIS A 75 4.16 2.99 21.27
N ARG A 76 3.83 3.50 22.46
CA ARG A 76 2.53 3.26 23.10
C ARG A 76 1.44 4.00 22.35
N LEU A 77 1.63 5.28 22.08
CA LEU A 77 0.70 6.12 21.32
C LEU A 77 0.57 5.64 19.87
N ALA A 78 1.63 5.12 19.26
CA ALA A 78 1.55 4.48 17.94
C ALA A 78 0.58 3.28 17.93
N GLN A 79 0.64 2.41 18.95
CA GLN A 79 -0.30 1.30 19.07
C GLN A 79 -1.74 1.77 19.36
N VAL A 80 -1.90 2.81 20.19
CA VAL A 80 -3.21 3.43 20.43
C VAL A 80 -3.79 4.01 19.15
N LEU A 81 -2.98 4.68 18.34
CA LEU A 81 -3.37 5.20 17.03
C LEU A 81 -3.86 4.06 16.13
N LEU A 82 -3.07 3.00 15.93
CA LEU A 82 -3.44 1.89 15.06
C LEU A 82 -4.74 1.22 15.52
N ARG A 83 -4.93 1.04 16.84
CA ARG A 83 -6.19 0.52 17.40
C ARG A 83 -7.37 1.44 17.10
N ARG A 84 -7.20 2.76 17.20
CA ARG A 84 -8.25 3.75 16.91
C ARG A 84 -8.58 3.84 15.42
N THR A 85 -7.64 3.51 14.54
CA THR A 85 -7.84 3.51 13.09
C THR A 85 -8.59 2.26 12.59
N ALA A 86 -8.67 1.18 13.37
CA ALA A 86 -9.28 -0.07 12.95
C ALA A 86 -10.72 0.06 12.38
N PRO A 87 -11.65 0.83 12.98
CA PRO A 87 -12.98 1.02 12.40
C PRO A 87 -12.96 1.72 11.03
N VAL A 88 -12.03 2.66 10.83
CA VAL A 88 -11.86 3.34 9.54
C VAL A 88 -11.32 2.38 8.48
N ILE A 89 -10.41 1.48 8.85
CA ILE A 89 -9.92 0.42 7.95
C ILE A 89 -11.06 -0.50 7.54
N GLU A 90 -11.93 -0.89 8.47
CA GLU A 90 -13.10 -1.73 8.18
C GLU A 90 -14.06 -1.03 7.21
N GLU A 91 -14.47 0.20 7.50
CA GLU A 91 -15.33 1.00 6.61
C GLU A 91 -14.70 1.18 5.22
N THR A 92 -13.40 1.49 5.17
CA THR A 92 -12.68 1.69 3.91
C THR A 92 -12.56 0.38 3.12
N THR A 93 -12.42 -0.76 3.81
CA THR A 93 -12.42 -2.09 3.19
C THR A 93 -13.76 -2.35 2.50
N ASP A 94 -14.87 -2.12 3.20
CA ASP A 94 -16.21 -2.33 2.63
C ASP A 94 -16.47 -1.43 1.42
N ARG A 95 -16.07 -0.16 1.51
CA ARG A 95 -16.15 0.79 0.39
C ARG A 95 -15.28 0.39 -0.79
N ALA A 96 -14.07 -0.13 -0.55
CA ALA A 96 -13.19 -0.57 -1.61
C ALA A 96 -13.74 -1.80 -2.33
N LEU A 97 -14.37 -2.74 -1.62
CA LEU A 97 -14.99 -3.93 -2.20
C LEU A 97 -16.25 -3.62 -3.03
N ALA A 98 -16.93 -2.50 -2.73
CA ALA A 98 -18.11 -2.05 -3.48
C ALA A 98 -17.77 -1.22 -4.74
N ARG A 99 -16.51 -0.78 -4.92
CA ARG A 99 -16.09 0.08 -6.03
C ARG A 99 -15.78 -0.71 -7.30
N GLY A 100 -16.09 -0.10 -8.44
CA GLY A 100 -15.75 -0.60 -9.76
C GLY A 100 -14.51 0.07 -10.34
N LEU A 101 -14.12 -0.36 -11.55
CA LEU A 101 -12.98 0.22 -12.28
C LEU A 101 -13.19 1.69 -12.64
N GLY A 102 -14.43 2.14 -12.82
CA GLY A 102 -14.77 3.54 -13.09
C GLY A 102 -14.50 4.48 -11.91
N ASP A 103 -14.34 3.95 -10.71
CA ASP A 103 -14.02 4.73 -9.50
C ASP A 103 -12.50 4.94 -9.31
N LEU A 104 -11.68 4.39 -10.20
CA LEU A 104 -10.22 4.56 -10.19
C LEU A 104 -9.83 5.97 -10.67
N GLY A 105 -8.75 6.51 -10.10
CA GLY A 105 -8.21 7.82 -10.48
C GLY A 105 -8.78 9.00 -9.69
N ALA A 106 -9.38 8.76 -8.53
CA ALA A 106 -9.80 9.83 -7.62
C ALA A 106 -8.62 10.72 -7.19
N THR A 107 -8.89 12.02 -7.02
CA THR A 107 -7.91 13.02 -6.60
C THR A 107 -7.90 13.17 -5.08
N THR A 108 -6.70 13.23 -4.48
CA THR A 108 -6.54 13.49 -3.04
C THR A 108 -5.77 14.79 -2.85
N PHE A 109 -6.43 15.93 -3.11
CA PHE A 109 -5.79 17.24 -3.19
C PHE A 109 -4.82 17.55 -2.04
N ALA A 110 -5.23 17.28 -0.79
CA ALA A 110 -4.36 17.53 0.37
C ALA A 110 -3.09 16.66 0.34
N ALA A 111 -3.21 15.38 -0.03
CA ALA A 111 -2.06 14.49 -0.16
C ALA A 111 -1.15 14.90 -1.34
N ASP A 112 -1.73 15.30 -2.46
CA ASP A 112 -0.99 15.75 -3.65
C ASP A 112 -0.17 17.03 -3.33
N VAL A 113 -0.78 18.00 -2.65
CA VAL A 113 -0.09 19.22 -2.20
C VAL A 113 1.01 18.90 -1.20
N MET A 114 0.76 18.01 -0.24
CA MET A 114 1.77 17.63 0.75
C MET A 114 2.94 16.85 0.13
N SER A 115 2.68 15.99 -0.86
CA SER A 115 3.72 15.29 -1.63
C SER A 115 4.58 16.28 -2.42
N ALA A 116 3.95 17.26 -3.11
CA ALA A 116 4.66 18.31 -3.84
C ALA A 116 5.49 19.23 -2.92
N ARG A 117 5.06 19.42 -1.67
CA ARG A 117 5.84 20.13 -0.64
C ARG A 117 7.03 19.29 -0.17
N HIS A 118 6.82 17.98 0.06
CA HIS A 118 7.89 17.06 0.47
C HIS A 118 9.02 17.00 -0.56
N GLU A 119 8.70 17.04 -1.85
CA GLU A 119 9.71 17.07 -2.92
C GLU A 119 10.66 18.29 -2.83
N ARG A 120 10.17 19.43 -2.32
CA ARG A 120 10.92 20.68 -2.17
C ARG A 120 11.45 20.93 -0.76
N ALA A 121 11.30 19.97 0.17
CA ALA A 121 11.75 20.14 1.54
C ALA A 121 13.28 20.22 1.63
N GLU A 122 13.80 21.16 2.42
CA GLU A 122 15.25 21.39 2.59
C GLU A 122 15.99 20.16 3.14
N ALA A 123 15.31 19.38 3.98
CA ALA A 123 15.81 18.12 4.52
C ALA A 123 14.74 17.04 4.44
N ARG A 124 15.14 15.81 4.05
CA ARG A 124 14.24 14.67 3.86
C ARG A 124 14.81 13.41 4.50
N LEU A 125 14.04 12.82 5.42
CA LEU A 125 14.34 11.51 6.02
C LEU A 125 13.73 10.35 5.23
N PHE A 126 12.77 10.63 4.35
CA PHE A 126 12.05 9.64 3.53
C PHE A 126 12.14 10.04 2.06
N ALA A 127 12.19 9.03 1.18
CA ALA A 127 12.31 9.24 -0.26
C ALA A 127 11.09 9.96 -0.87
N SER A 128 9.89 9.73 -0.31
CA SER A 128 8.61 10.29 -0.73
C SER A 128 7.62 10.33 0.43
#